data_AF-A0A5C9CP10-F1
#
_entry.id   AF-A0A5C9CP10-F1
#
_cell.length_a   1.000
_cell.length_b   1.000
_cell.length_c   1.000
_cell.angle_alpha   90.00
_cell.angle_beta   90.00
_cell.angle_gamma   90.00
#
_symmetry.space_group_name_H-M   'P 1'
#
loop_
_entity.id
_entity.type
_entity.pdbx_description
1 polymer ?
#
loop_
_entity_poly.entity_id
_entity_poly.type
_entity_poly.pdbx_seq_one_letter_code
_entity_poly.pdbx_strand_id
1 'polypeptide(L)'
;MAYTKVQFIGYVLDTAPQLNPNGSETYLGLNNPQQDIEARCSLMRRAMETARDALPTQSPPAPTGSTLKVFMAPEFFFRGAAGAYPMDDVQLAIAALQNIAADDQWSDWMFVFGTILGVSSPTLPQAPYDIDPLATQEVYNFALVQLGGVATQGDTGARVVMKELKSNIDFIATNANPGGLLWGQVEPLQASIVGGAGRERQQVNYDGAGIFELAGITWGLEVCLDHHPDVRRLQRSPQLPGENLVQLQLVPSCGMAISEPSVIVETGGYIFNCDGYRLTSHAELQQQVPPLTSVAPLMKDTPVSDAPIALQSTSPINDVAISALYAHGAGVIRIYSETPIPAQQTVQGKPPVELSWQASVNYRFVFTLIYDTTGNYVNTLVEIISSKVNFYGHKYYVPLLLQTQDSSKQDVFIQMNLVAGSGGYAGALWCKINVPGFIFEGNAFEFSATSSGPEPLTVW
;
A
#
# COMPACT_ATOMS: atom_id res chain seq x y z
N MET A 1 -21.69 -7.87 -10.06
CA MET A 1 -22.49 -8.25 -8.88
C MET A 1 -21.77 -7.72 -7.64
N ALA A 2 -22.49 -7.27 -6.61
CA ALA A 2 -21.87 -6.81 -5.38
C ALA A 2 -21.79 -7.99 -4.39
N TYR A 3 -20.60 -8.28 -3.88
CA TYR A 3 -20.43 -9.29 -2.84
C TYR A 3 -21.11 -8.84 -1.56
N THR A 4 -21.75 -9.78 -0.85
CA THR A 4 -22.41 -9.50 0.44
C THR A 4 -21.63 -10.08 1.62
N LYS A 5 -20.70 -10.98 1.33
CA LYS A 5 -19.81 -11.61 2.29
C LYS A 5 -18.38 -11.59 1.80
N VAL A 6 -17.46 -11.69 2.75
CA VAL A 6 -16.03 -11.87 2.53
C VAL A 6 -15.54 -13.10 3.30
N GLN A 7 -14.51 -13.76 2.79
CA GLN A 7 -13.83 -14.84 3.49
C GLN A 7 -12.31 -14.63 3.40
N PHE A 8 -11.65 -14.49 4.55
CA PHE A 8 -10.21 -14.26 4.62
C PHE A 8 -9.44 -15.57 4.66
N ILE A 9 -8.33 -15.60 3.93
CA ILE A 9 -7.45 -16.75 3.77
C ILE A 9 -6.01 -16.26 3.83
N GLY A 10 -5.27 -16.67 4.86
CA GLY A 10 -3.86 -16.31 5.05
C GLY A 10 -2.96 -17.44 4.59
N TYR A 11 -1.97 -17.12 3.76
CA TYR A 11 -0.87 -18.02 3.45
C TYR A 11 0.28 -17.77 4.42
N VAL A 12 0.35 -18.57 5.48
CA VAL A 12 1.31 -18.42 6.56
C VAL A 12 2.61 -19.15 6.22
N LEU A 13 3.68 -18.39 6.01
CA LEU A 13 4.98 -18.83 5.53
C LEU A 13 6.08 -17.93 6.10
N ASP A 14 7.24 -18.51 6.45
CA ASP A 14 8.42 -17.69 6.79
C ASP A 14 9.07 -17.09 5.54
N THR A 15 8.99 -15.77 5.42
CA THR A 15 9.63 -14.98 4.36
C THR A 15 10.83 -14.18 4.86
N ALA A 16 11.18 -14.28 6.14
CA ALA A 16 12.33 -13.60 6.72
C ALA A 16 13.66 -14.15 6.16
N PRO A 17 14.77 -13.40 6.27
CA PRO A 17 16.09 -13.91 5.93
C PRO A 17 16.44 -15.16 6.77
N GLN A 18 17.12 -16.12 6.15
CA GLN A 18 17.64 -17.27 6.89
C GLN A 18 18.68 -16.79 7.90
N LEU A 19 18.52 -17.19 9.16
CA LEU A 19 19.52 -16.94 10.20
C LEU A 19 20.59 -18.05 10.16
N ASN A 20 21.84 -17.67 9.87
CA ASN A 20 22.98 -18.57 9.87
C ASN A 20 23.45 -18.87 11.29
N PRO A 21 24.16 -19.99 11.53
CA PRO A 21 24.67 -20.34 12.86
C PRO A 21 25.59 -19.28 13.51
N ASN A 22 26.24 -18.45 12.70
CA ASN A 22 27.11 -17.36 13.16
C ASN A 22 26.35 -16.05 13.46
N GLY A 23 25.02 -16.04 13.37
CA GLY A 23 24.17 -14.88 13.59
C GLY A 23 24.04 -13.93 12.39
N SER A 24 24.71 -14.20 11.27
CA SER A 24 24.47 -13.48 10.01
C SER A 24 23.17 -13.93 9.36
N GLU A 25 22.65 -13.13 8.45
CA GLU A 25 21.41 -13.41 7.71
C GLU A 25 21.68 -13.55 6.22
N THR A 26 20.97 -14.46 5.54
CA THR A 26 21.06 -14.67 4.09
C THR A 26 19.67 -14.63 3.46
N TYR A 27 19.55 -14.00 2.29
CA TYR A 27 18.34 -14.15 1.47
C TYR A 27 18.36 -15.48 0.72
N LEU A 28 17.28 -16.24 0.89
CA LEU A 28 17.08 -17.47 0.13
C LEU A 28 16.50 -17.16 -1.25
N GLY A 29 16.94 -17.93 -2.23
CA GLY A 29 16.50 -17.86 -3.61
C GLY A 29 17.51 -18.52 -4.56
N LEU A 30 17.12 -18.65 -5.81
CA LEU A 30 17.96 -19.18 -6.88
C LEU A 30 18.85 -18.08 -7.46
N ASN A 31 20.02 -18.46 -7.96
CA ASN A 31 20.99 -17.55 -8.57
C ASN A 31 20.47 -16.93 -9.89
N ASN A 32 19.55 -17.62 -10.57
CA ASN A 32 18.89 -17.09 -11.76
C ASN A 32 17.52 -16.50 -11.34
N PRO A 33 17.34 -15.17 -11.42
CA PRO A 33 16.10 -14.50 -11.03
C PRO A 33 14.85 -15.05 -11.70
N GLN A 34 14.91 -15.38 -13.00
CA GLN A 34 13.76 -15.89 -13.75
C GLN A 34 13.32 -17.26 -13.24
N GLN A 35 14.29 -18.14 -12.94
CA GLN A 35 14.02 -19.44 -12.33
C GLN A 35 13.49 -19.29 -10.90
N ASP A 36 14.01 -18.33 -10.12
CA ASP A 36 13.52 -18.04 -8.76
C ASP A 36 12.05 -17.60 -8.79
N ILE A 37 11.71 -16.68 -9.71
CA ILE A 37 10.35 -16.20 -9.93
C ILE A 37 9.44 -17.33 -10.39
N GLU A 38 9.86 -18.17 -11.34
CA GLU A 38 9.10 -19.34 -11.78
C GLU A 38 8.80 -20.28 -10.59
N ALA A 39 9.81 -20.54 -9.75
CA ALA A 39 9.66 -21.43 -8.60
C ALA A 39 8.66 -20.86 -7.58
N ARG A 40 8.79 -19.57 -7.25
CA ARG A 40 7.90 -18.87 -6.31
C ARG A 40 6.48 -18.74 -6.87
N CYS A 41 6.32 -18.47 -8.16
CA CYS A 41 5.01 -18.44 -8.82
C CYS A 41 4.34 -19.83 -8.79
N SER A 42 5.12 -20.90 -8.98
CA SER A 42 4.62 -22.27 -8.89
C SER A 42 4.20 -22.63 -7.45
N LEU A 43 4.96 -22.19 -6.45
CA LEU A 43 4.58 -22.36 -5.05
C LEU A 43 3.33 -21.53 -4.70
N MET A 44 3.23 -20.29 -5.18
CA MET A 44 2.05 -19.44 -5.01
C MET A 44 0.80 -20.11 -5.60
N ARG A 45 0.88 -20.64 -6.82
CA ARG A 45 -0.20 -21.42 -7.45
C ARG A 45 -0.60 -22.61 -6.57
N ARG A 46 0.37 -23.38 -6.08
CA ARG A 46 0.12 -24.52 -5.19
C ARG A 46 -0.61 -24.10 -3.91
N ALA A 47 -0.22 -22.97 -3.31
CA ALA A 47 -0.87 -22.42 -2.12
C ALA A 47 -2.31 -21.96 -2.40
N MET A 48 -2.54 -21.30 -3.54
CA MET A 48 -3.89 -20.92 -4.01
C MET A 48 -4.79 -22.15 -4.21
N GLU A 49 -4.29 -23.19 -4.87
CA GLU A 49 -5.01 -24.45 -5.09
C GLU A 49 -5.30 -25.16 -3.76
N THR A 50 -4.31 -25.22 -2.86
CA THR A 50 -4.49 -25.77 -1.51
C THR A 50 -5.59 -25.03 -0.75
N ALA A 51 -5.62 -23.70 -0.83
CA ALA A 51 -6.64 -22.88 -0.21
C ALA A 51 -8.03 -23.17 -0.77
N ARG A 52 -8.17 -23.22 -2.10
CA ARG A 52 -9.42 -23.56 -2.78
C ARG A 52 -9.94 -24.92 -2.35
N ASP A 53 -9.07 -25.92 -2.33
CA ASP A 53 -9.44 -27.31 -2.05
C ASP A 53 -9.74 -27.58 -0.57
N ALA A 54 -9.22 -26.74 0.32
CA ALA A 54 -9.49 -26.78 1.75
C ALA A 54 -10.82 -26.14 2.14
N LEU A 55 -11.44 -25.34 1.27
CA LEU A 55 -12.71 -24.70 1.56
C LEU A 55 -13.83 -25.76 1.72
N PRO A 56 -14.67 -25.66 2.77
CA PRO A 56 -15.78 -26.58 2.93
C PRO A 56 -16.75 -26.51 1.75
N THR A 57 -17.04 -27.65 1.13
CA THR A 57 -18.14 -27.76 0.15
C THR A 57 -19.48 -27.51 0.85
N GLN A 58 -20.13 -26.40 0.49
CA GLN A 58 -21.51 -26.11 0.92
C GLN A 58 -22.52 -26.92 0.08
N SER A 59 -23.60 -27.37 0.71
CA SER A 59 -24.72 -28.05 0.04
C SER A 59 -26.04 -27.41 0.48
N PRO A 60 -26.74 -26.68 -0.40
CA PRO A 60 -26.37 -26.37 -1.79
C PRO A 60 -25.15 -25.44 -1.87
N PRO A 61 -24.44 -25.38 -3.02
CA PRO A 61 -23.36 -24.42 -3.24
C PRO A 61 -23.86 -22.98 -3.04
N ALA A 62 -23.03 -22.12 -2.46
CA ALA A 62 -23.32 -20.69 -2.41
C ALA A 62 -23.51 -20.13 -3.83
N PRO A 63 -24.45 -19.19 -4.05
CA PRO A 63 -24.58 -18.53 -5.34
C PRO A 63 -23.25 -17.87 -5.75
N THR A 64 -22.83 -18.03 -7.00
CA THR A 64 -21.68 -17.32 -7.57
C THR A 64 -21.82 -15.82 -7.34
N GLY A 65 -20.73 -15.16 -6.93
CA GLY A 65 -20.75 -13.72 -6.62
C GLY A 65 -21.33 -13.36 -5.25
N SER A 66 -21.66 -14.32 -4.37
CA SER A 66 -22.15 -14.01 -3.01
C SER A 66 -21.03 -13.65 -2.03
N THR A 67 -19.89 -14.35 -2.13
CA THR A 67 -18.77 -14.31 -1.18
C THR A 67 -17.44 -14.10 -1.90
N LEU A 68 -16.79 -12.97 -1.64
CA LEU A 68 -15.43 -12.70 -2.11
C LEU A 68 -14.41 -13.40 -1.20
N LYS A 69 -13.52 -14.22 -1.77
CA LYS A 69 -12.45 -14.89 -1.04
C LYS A 69 -11.17 -14.06 -1.17
N VAL A 70 -10.58 -13.69 -0.05
CA VAL A 70 -9.37 -12.86 0.02
C VAL A 70 -8.22 -13.74 0.43
N PHE A 71 -7.35 -14.08 -0.52
CA PHE A 71 -6.10 -14.80 -0.27
C PHE A 71 -4.97 -13.79 -0.11
N MET A 72 -4.22 -13.87 0.98
CA MET A 72 -3.08 -12.98 1.23
C MET A 72 -1.84 -13.76 1.66
N ALA A 73 -0.73 -13.51 0.98
CA ALA A 73 0.60 -13.93 1.39
C ALA A 73 1.36 -12.79 2.11
N PRO A 74 2.40 -13.10 2.91
CA PRO A 74 3.14 -12.11 3.68
C PRO A 74 4.07 -11.23 2.83
N GLU A 75 4.58 -10.17 3.45
CA GLU A 75 5.66 -9.34 2.87
C GLU A 75 6.88 -10.21 2.51
N PHE A 76 7.67 -9.78 1.52
CA PHE A 76 8.89 -10.43 1.05
C PHE A 76 8.70 -11.81 0.39
N PHE A 77 7.47 -12.17 0.02
CA PHE A 77 7.25 -13.42 -0.71
C PHE A 77 8.13 -13.47 -1.98
N PHE A 78 8.18 -12.39 -2.74
CA PHE A 78 9.03 -12.24 -3.92
C PHE A 78 10.27 -11.41 -3.58
N ARG A 79 11.18 -12.03 -2.82
CA ARG A 79 12.52 -11.51 -2.51
C ARG A 79 13.58 -12.54 -2.91
N GLY A 80 14.29 -12.28 -4.01
CA GLY A 80 15.33 -13.17 -4.53
C GLY A 80 16.60 -13.20 -3.67
N ALA A 81 17.57 -14.05 -4.05
CA ALA A 81 18.84 -14.22 -3.34
C ALA A 81 19.68 -12.92 -3.24
N ALA A 82 19.48 -11.98 -4.17
CA ALA A 82 20.10 -10.67 -4.15
C ALA A 82 19.33 -9.62 -3.30
N GLY A 83 18.19 -9.98 -2.70
CA GLY A 83 17.35 -9.08 -1.91
C GLY A 83 16.28 -8.31 -2.71
N ALA A 84 16.44 -8.16 -4.02
CA ALA A 84 15.41 -7.65 -4.94
C ALA A 84 15.67 -8.14 -6.37
N TYR A 85 14.68 -8.00 -7.24
CA TYR A 85 14.78 -8.32 -8.67
C TYR A 85 15.02 -7.07 -9.52
N PRO A 86 15.79 -7.15 -10.62
CA PRO A 86 15.82 -6.05 -11.58
C PRO A 86 14.43 -5.86 -12.22
N MET A 87 14.15 -4.67 -12.74
CA MET A 87 12.82 -4.30 -13.25
C MET A 87 12.25 -5.27 -14.31
N ASP A 88 13.08 -5.77 -15.23
CA ASP A 88 12.64 -6.74 -16.24
C ASP A 88 12.08 -8.03 -15.59
N ASP A 89 12.73 -8.50 -14.52
CA ASP A 89 12.32 -9.68 -13.78
C ASP A 89 11.08 -9.40 -12.90
N VAL A 90 10.95 -8.19 -12.35
CA VAL A 90 9.70 -7.76 -11.68
C VAL A 90 8.51 -7.84 -12.63
N GLN A 91 8.67 -7.39 -13.88
CA GLN A 91 7.61 -7.48 -14.88
C GLN A 91 7.24 -8.94 -15.18
N LEU A 92 8.21 -9.85 -15.22
CA LEU A 92 7.96 -11.29 -15.36
C LEU A 92 7.14 -11.84 -14.20
N ALA A 93 7.45 -11.46 -12.96
CA ALA A 93 6.70 -11.88 -11.78
C ALA A 93 5.24 -11.39 -11.82
N ILE A 94 5.01 -10.11 -12.14
CA ILE A 94 3.66 -9.53 -12.29
C ILE A 94 2.87 -10.30 -13.36
N ALA A 95 3.45 -10.49 -14.55
CA ALA A 95 2.78 -11.18 -15.65
C ALA A 95 2.44 -12.64 -15.29
N ALA A 96 3.36 -13.35 -14.63
CA ALA A 96 3.13 -14.73 -14.20
C ALA A 96 1.99 -14.83 -13.16
N LEU A 97 1.99 -13.94 -12.16
CA LEU A 97 0.95 -13.89 -11.12
C LEU A 97 -0.43 -13.58 -11.69
N GLN A 98 -0.52 -12.59 -12.58
CA GLN A 98 -1.76 -12.25 -13.28
C GLN A 98 -2.27 -13.44 -14.11
N ASN A 99 -1.38 -14.13 -14.82
CA ASN A 99 -1.73 -15.33 -15.58
C ASN A 99 -2.23 -16.48 -14.68
N ILE A 100 -1.66 -16.67 -13.49
CA ILE A 100 -2.12 -17.69 -12.53
C ILE A 100 -3.55 -17.40 -12.06
N ALA A 101 -3.88 -16.14 -11.80
CA ALA A 101 -5.20 -15.71 -11.35
C ALA A 101 -6.23 -15.55 -12.48
N ALA A 102 -5.85 -15.71 -13.74
CA ALA A 102 -6.71 -15.43 -14.90
C ALA A 102 -7.88 -16.40 -15.09
N ASP A 103 -7.75 -17.63 -14.58
CA ASP A 103 -8.72 -18.71 -14.80
C ASP A 103 -10.06 -18.42 -14.10
N ASP A 104 -11.17 -18.78 -14.77
CA ASP A 104 -12.55 -18.59 -14.29
C ASP A 104 -12.82 -19.24 -12.93
N GLN A 105 -12.08 -20.29 -12.56
CA GLN A 105 -12.16 -20.89 -11.23
C GLN A 105 -11.86 -19.90 -10.09
N TRP A 106 -11.20 -18.79 -10.40
CA TRP A 106 -10.83 -17.73 -9.47
C TRP A 106 -11.78 -16.53 -9.49
N SER A 107 -12.93 -16.59 -10.18
CA SER A 107 -13.83 -15.43 -10.38
C SER A 107 -14.31 -14.76 -9.08
N ASP A 108 -14.43 -15.53 -7.99
CA ASP A 108 -14.85 -15.06 -6.67
C ASP A 108 -13.66 -14.85 -5.71
N TRP A 109 -12.46 -14.61 -6.23
CA TRP A 109 -11.24 -14.43 -5.46
C TRP A 109 -10.57 -13.08 -5.70
N MET A 110 -9.94 -12.58 -4.65
CA MET A 110 -8.96 -11.49 -4.69
C MET A 110 -7.67 -12.00 -4.06
N PHE A 111 -6.56 -11.78 -4.75
CA PHE A 111 -5.23 -12.18 -4.32
C PHE A 111 -4.41 -10.97 -3.94
N VAL A 112 -3.80 -11.01 -2.76
CA VAL A 112 -2.66 -10.18 -2.38
C VAL A 112 -1.46 -11.11 -2.32
N PHE A 113 -0.60 -11.06 -3.33
CA PHE A 113 0.46 -12.06 -3.53
C PHE A 113 1.67 -11.90 -2.58
N GLY A 114 1.49 -11.21 -1.46
CA GLY A 114 2.59 -10.68 -0.67
C GLY A 114 3.21 -9.49 -1.36
N THR A 115 4.49 -9.25 -1.10
CA THR A 115 5.22 -8.17 -1.77
C THR A 115 6.35 -8.64 -2.67
N ILE A 116 6.59 -7.83 -3.71
CA ILE A 116 7.67 -7.95 -4.68
C ILE A 116 8.68 -6.85 -4.41
N LEU A 117 9.95 -7.24 -4.29
CA LEU A 117 11.05 -6.30 -4.15
C LEU A 117 11.74 -6.17 -5.49
N GLY A 118 11.86 -4.96 -5.98
CA GLY A 118 12.58 -4.67 -7.20
C GLY A 118 13.58 -3.54 -7.08
N VAL A 119 14.54 -3.52 -7.99
CA VAL A 119 15.61 -2.53 -8.06
C VAL A 119 15.68 -1.90 -9.45
N SER A 120 15.91 -0.60 -9.50
CA SER A 120 16.17 0.16 -10.72
C SER A 120 17.47 0.95 -10.57
N SER A 121 18.24 1.05 -11.66
CA SER A 121 19.43 1.91 -11.69
C SER A 121 19.06 3.24 -12.33
N PRO A 122 19.45 4.39 -11.75
CA PRO A 122 19.23 5.69 -12.36
C PRO A 122 19.92 5.80 -13.72
N THR A 123 19.41 6.68 -14.57
CA THR A 123 20.02 6.99 -15.86
C THR A 123 20.74 8.33 -15.79
N LEU A 124 21.77 8.50 -16.63
CA LEU A 124 22.46 9.77 -16.81
C LEU A 124 21.44 10.84 -17.26
N PRO A 125 21.58 12.10 -16.80
CA PRO A 125 20.58 13.15 -17.06
C PRO A 125 20.52 13.64 -18.51
N GLN A 126 21.43 13.17 -19.38
CA GLN A 126 21.46 13.52 -20.80
C GLN A 126 21.53 12.29 -21.69
N ALA A 127 20.98 12.41 -22.91
CA ALA A 127 21.05 11.36 -23.91
C ALA A 127 22.51 11.06 -24.35
N PRO A 128 22.89 9.79 -24.59
CA PRO A 128 22.07 8.59 -24.35
C PRO A 128 21.88 8.39 -22.84
N TYR A 129 20.63 8.17 -22.41
CA TYR A 129 20.24 8.01 -21.00
C TYR A 129 20.74 6.65 -20.48
N ASP A 130 22.05 6.42 -20.57
CA ASP A 130 22.71 5.22 -20.13
C ASP A 130 22.59 5.10 -18.60
N ILE A 131 22.67 3.88 -18.08
CA ILE A 131 22.69 3.64 -16.64
C ILE A 131 23.86 4.42 -16.04
N ASP A 132 23.61 5.22 -15.01
CA ASP A 132 24.65 5.88 -14.23
C ASP A 132 25.22 4.87 -13.22
N PRO A 133 26.44 4.33 -13.43
CA PRO A 133 27.01 3.33 -12.54
C PRO A 133 27.45 3.93 -11.20
N LEU A 134 27.45 5.26 -11.05
CA LEU A 134 27.84 5.96 -9.83
C LEU A 134 26.62 6.40 -9.01
N ALA A 135 25.41 6.36 -9.59
CA ALA A 135 24.20 6.72 -8.89
C ALA A 135 23.68 5.58 -8.00
N THR A 136 23.13 5.95 -6.86
CA THR A 136 22.53 4.98 -5.93
C THR A 136 21.31 4.32 -6.59
N GLN A 137 21.21 3.00 -6.50
CA GLN A 137 20.06 2.29 -7.05
C GLN A 137 18.79 2.58 -6.26
N GLU A 138 17.65 2.60 -6.92
CA GLU A 138 16.35 2.75 -6.28
C GLU A 138 15.77 1.36 -5.98
N VAL A 139 15.25 1.15 -4.77
CA VAL A 139 14.51 -0.08 -4.44
C VAL A 139 13.08 0.22 -4.05
N TYR A 140 12.19 -0.62 -4.55
CA TYR A 140 10.76 -0.58 -4.30
C TYR A 140 10.29 -1.92 -3.74
N ASN A 141 9.40 -1.85 -2.76
CA ASN A 141 8.72 -3.00 -2.15
C ASN A 141 7.22 -2.72 -2.31
N PHE A 142 6.48 -3.59 -3.00
CA PHE A 142 5.06 -3.33 -3.29
C PHE A 142 4.22 -4.60 -3.29
N ALA A 143 2.96 -4.46 -2.92
CA ALA A 143 1.96 -5.51 -3.03
C ALA A 143 1.21 -5.39 -4.36
N LEU A 144 1.11 -6.52 -5.08
CA LEU A 144 0.19 -6.66 -6.21
C LEU A 144 -1.12 -7.28 -5.69
N VAL A 145 -2.21 -6.55 -5.87
CA VAL A 145 -3.58 -7.00 -5.63
C VAL A 145 -4.22 -7.33 -6.97
N GLN A 146 -4.85 -8.50 -7.09
CA GLN A 146 -5.45 -8.97 -8.34
C GLN A 146 -6.78 -9.68 -8.09
N LEU A 147 -7.84 -9.24 -8.76
CA LEU A 147 -9.07 -10.02 -8.89
C LEU A 147 -8.84 -11.24 -9.80
N GLY A 148 -9.31 -12.40 -9.35
CA GLY A 148 -9.26 -13.63 -10.13
C GLY A 148 -10.34 -13.68 -11.22
N GLY A 149 -10.15 -14.54 -12.23
CA GLY A 149 -11.05 -14.70 -13.38
C GLY A 149 -11.14 -13.48 -14.30
N VAL A 150 -10.39 -12.41 -14.03
CA VAL A 150 -10.47 -11.14 -14.76
C VAL A 150 -9.10 -10.61 -15.22
N ALA A 151 -8.02 -11.39 -15.06
CA ALA A 151 -6.68 -10.91 -15.43
C ALA A 151 -6.52 -10.62 -16.94
N THR A 152 -7.39 -11.17 -17.79
CA THR A 152 -7.47 -10.81 -19.23
C THR A 152 -8.08 -9.42 -19.48
N GLN A 153 -8.64 -8.77 -18.45
CA GLN A 153 -9.21 -7.41 -18.51
C GLN A 153 -8.17 -6.30 -18.24
N GLY A 154 -6.87 -6.65 -18.26
CA GLY A 154 -5.77 -5.70 -18.04
C GLY A 154 -5.72 -5.17 -16.61
N ASP A 155 -5.41 -3.89 -16.48
CA ASP A 155 -5.26 -3.18 -15.19
C ASP A 155 -6.55 -3.03 -14.38
N THR A 156 -7.71 -3.22 -15.01
CA THR A 156 -9.02 -2.98 -14.38
C THR A 156 -9.19 -3.78 -13.09
N GLY A 157 -8.70 -5.03 -13.06
CA GLY A 157 -8.77 -5.94 -11.91
C GLY A 157 -7.54 -5.92 -11.00
N ALA A 158 -6.57 -5.02 -11.24
CA ALA A 158 -5.29 -5.01 -10.55
C ALA A 158 -5.06 -3.71 -9.78
N ARG A 159 -4.38 -3.78 -8.65
CA ARG A 159 -3.93 -2.61 -7.88
C ARG A 159 -2.50 -2.84 -7.40
N VAL A 160 -1.67 -1.80 -7.43
CA VAL A 160 -0.35 -1.82 -6.79
C VAL A 160 -0.32 -0.86 -5.63
N VAL A 161 0.14 -1.36 -4.48
CA VAL A 161 0.33 -0.57 -3.27
C VAL A 161 1.81 -0.64 -2.90
N MET A 162 2.46 0.51 -2.93
CA MET A 162 3.88 0.64 -2.61
C MET A 162 4.04 0.72 -1.11
N LYS A 163 5.04 0.05 -0.55
CA LYS A 163 5.49 0.29 0.82
C LYS A 163 6.19 1.65 0.88
N GLU A 164 5.86 2.46 1.87
CA GLU A 164 6.48 3.78 1.99
C GLU A 164 7.69 3.76 2.90
N LEU A 165 7.62 3.08 4.04
CA LEU A 165 8.70 3.07 5.02
C LEU A 165 9.56 1.82 4.99
N LYS A 166 10.83 2.02 5.31
CA LYS A 166 11.86 0.98 5.37
C LYS A 166 12.20 0.65 6.83
N SER A 167 12.26 -0.64 7.15
CA SER A 167 12.77 -1.21 8.38
C SER A 167 14.13 -1.88 8.14
N ASN A 168 14.83 -2.21 9.22
CA ASN A 168 16.10 -2.94 9.15
C ASN A 168 15.95 -4.38 8.61
N ILE A 169 14.72 -4.90 8.46
CA ILE A 169 14.46 -6.24 7.91
C ILE A 169 14.41 -6.21 6.37
N ASP A 170 14.21 -5.03 5.76
CA ASP A 170 14.21 -4.91 4.30
C ASP A 170 15.60 -5.23 3.71
N PHE A 171 16.70 -4.84 4.39
CA PHE A 171 18.08 -5.02 3.91
C PHE A 171 19.03 -5.48 5.02
N ILE A 172 19.67 -6.62 4.79
CA ILE A 172 20.72 -7.17 5.66
C ILE A 172 22.04 -6.40 5.50
N ALA A 173 22.85 -6.40 6.57
CA ALA A 173 24.10 -5.64 6.62
C ALA A 173 25.19 -6.17 5.66
N THR A 174 26.12 -5.29 5.29
CA THR A 174 27.23 -5.46 4.30
C THR A 174 28.08 -6.73 4.49
N ASN A 175 28.22 -7.23 5.71
CA ASN A 175 29.02 -8.40 6.06
C ASN A 175 28.22 -9.71 6.09
N ALA A 176 26.91 -9.67 5.88
CA ALA A 176 26.01 -10.82 6.02
C ALA A 176 25.69 -11.54 4.70
N ASN A 177 25.72 -10.85 3.54
CA ASN A 177 25.42 -11.45 2.24
C ASN A 177 26.30 -10.90 1.10
N PRO A 178 27.41 -11.58 0.75
CA PRO A 178 28.25 -11.20 -0.39
C PRO A 178 27.47 -11.30 -1.71
N GLY A 179 27.10 -10.15 -2.29
CA GLY A 179 26.42 -10.05 -3.58
C GLY A 179 24.94 -9.65 -3.55
N GLY A 180 24.34 -9.46 -2.36
CA GLY A 180 23.00 -8.87 -2.23
C GLY A 180 23.01 -7.35 -2.23
N LEU A 181 21.86 -6.72 -2.48
CA LEU A 181 21.66 -5.28 -2.32
C LEU A 181 21.88 -4.87 -0.87
N LEU A 182 22.73 -3.87 -0.66
CA LEU A 182 23.21 -3.48 0.65
C LEU A 182 22.46 -2.26 1.20
N TRP A 183 22.28 -2.21 2.53
CA TRP A 183 21.88 -0.98 3.22
C TRP A 183 22.95 0.11 2.97
N GLY A 184 22.61 1.15 2.19
CA GLY A 184 23.51 2.24 1.77
C GLY A 184 23.98 2.21 0.32
N GLN A 185 23.70 1.13 -0.43
CA GLN A 185 23.87 1.09 -1.90
C GLN A 185 22.57 1.33 -2.66
N VAL A 186 21.47 1.38 -1.92
CA VAL A 186 20.14 1.61 -2.44
C VAL A 186 19.46 2.72 -1.66
N GLU A 187 18.82 3.64 -2.37
CA GLU A 187 17.87 4.57 -1.81
C GLU A 187 16.47 3.99 -2.00
N PRO A 188 15.66 3.90 -0.92
CA PRO A 188 14.25 3.61 -1.12
C PRO A 188 13.58 4.81 -1.79
N LEU A 189 12.42 4.57 -2.41
CA LEU A 189 11.47 5.64 -2.63
C LEU A 189 11.20 6.30 -1.27
N GLN A 190 11.52 7.59 -1.12
CA GLN A 190 11.37 8.26 0.16
C GLN A 190 9.89 8.28 0.54
N ALA A 191 9.54 7.72 1.71
CA ALA A 191 8.25 7.98 2.32
C ALA A 191 8.03 9.47 2.38
N SER A 192 6.84 9.94 2.00
CA SER A 192 6.53 11.34 2.24
C SER A 192 6.43 11.56 3.75
N ILE A 193 7.34 12.40 4.24
CA ILE A 193 7.51 12.76 5.66
C ILE A 193 6.35 13.58 6.22
N VAL A 194 5.40 13.99 5.37
CA VAL A 194 4.22 14.75 5.76
C VAL A 194 2.98 14.00 5.27
N GLY A 195 2.19 13.48 6.23
CA GLY A 195 0.87 12.92 5.95
C GLY A 195 -0.10 14.00 5.48
N GLY A 196 -1.11 13.61 4.73
CA GLY A 196 -2.10 14.52 4.19
C GLY A 196 -3.41 13.82 3.89
N ALA A 197 -4.54 14.48 4.08
CA ALA A 197 -5.84 13.91 3.82
C ALA A 197 -6.00 13.47 2.36
N GLY A 198 -6.62 12.32 2.13
CA GLY A 198 -6.81 11.74 0.80
C GLY A 198 -5.52 11.35 0.05
N ARG A 199 -4.33 11.51 0.65
CA ARG A 199 -3.03 11.13 0.05
C ARG A 199 -3.00 9.67 -0.38
N GLU A 200 -3.62 8.81 0.41
CA GLU A 200 -3.60 7.37 0.20
C GLU A 200 -4.68 6.90 -0.77
N ARG A 201 -5.54 7.80 -1.29
CA ARG A 201 -6.55 7.42 -2.28
C ARG A 201 -5.91 7.28 -3.66
N GLN A 202 -5.98 6.08 -4.22
CA GLN A 202 -5.52 5.83 -5.58
C GLN A 202 -6.30 6.68 -6.59
N GLN A 203 -5.54 7.37 -7.43
CA GLN A 203 -6.00 8.11 -8.60
C GLN A 203 -5.87 7.25 -9.86
N VAL A 204 -4.84 6.39 -9.90
CA VAL A 204 -4.62 5.39 -10.95
C VAL A 204 -4.22 4.06 -10.31
N ASN A 205 -4.53 2.95 -10.98
CA ASN A 205 -4.40 1.59 -10.44
C ASN A 205 -2.99 1.22 -9.94
N TYR A 206 -1.95 1.96 -10.35
CA TYR A 206 -0.54 1.69 -10.07
C TYR A 206 0.22 2.87 -9.47
N ASP A 207 -0.45 3.83 -8.82
CA ASP A 207 0.24 4.96 -8.17
C ASP A 207 0.85 4.62 -6.81
N GLY A 208 0.57 3.44 -6.27
CA GLY A 208 1.14 2.96 -5.01
C GLY A 208 0.38 3.37 -3.75
N ALA A 209 -0.70 4.15 -3.87
CA ALA A 209 -1.49 4.60 -2.72
C ALA A 209 -2.29 3.44 -2.10
N GLY A 210 -2.53 3.49 -0.79
CA GLY A 210 -3.05 2.35 -0.03
C GLY A 210 -4.58 2.20 0.03
N ILE A 211 -5.35 3.19 -0.40
CA ILE A 211 -6.82 3.20 -0.38
C ILE A 211 -7.37 3.12 -1.82
N PHE A 212 -8.14 2.09 -2.12
CA PHE A 212 -8.68 1.87 -3.47
C PHE A 212 -10.04 1.18 -3.46
N GLU A 213 -10.76 1.32 -4.57
CA GLU A 213 -12.03 0.61 -4.82
C GLU A 213 -11.76 -0.62 -5.68
N LEU A 214 -12.23 -1.79 -5.23
CA LEU A 214 -12.13 -3.03 -5.99
C LEU A 214 -13.29 -3.96 -5.62
N ALA A 215 -13.95 -4.54 -6.63
CA ALA A 215 -15.14 -5.39 -6.46
C ALA A 215 -16.31 -4.73 -5.68
N GLY A 216 -16.41 -3.39 -5.74
CA GLY A 216 -17.44 -2.62 -5.04
C GLY A 216 -17.21 -2.47 -3.54
N ILE A 217 -15.96 -2.66 -3.10
CA ILE A 217 -15.53 -2.54 -1.70
C ILE A 217 -14.41 -1.50 -1.65
N THR A 218 -14.43 -0.62 -0.65
CA THR A 218 -13.32 0.26 -0.33
C THR A 218 -12.29 -0.47 0.54
N TRP A 219 -11.08 -0.62 0.01
CA TRP A 219 -9.97 -1.28 0.68
C TRP A 219 -8.99 -0.27 1.25
N GLY A 220 -8.36 -0.64 2.36
CA GLY A 220 -7.09 -0.08 2.81
C GLY A 220 -6.03 -1.17 2.76
N LEU A 221 -4.83 -0.89 2.26
CA LEU A 221 -3.70 -1.79 2.30
C LEU A 221 -2.46 -0.98 2.63
N GLU A 222 -1.69 -1.46 3.59
CA GLU A 222 -0.38 -0.92 3.92
C GLU A 222 0.57 -2.05 4.29
N VAL A 223 1.87 -1.89 4.04
CA VAL A 223 2.83 -2.99 4.15
C VAL A 223 3.67 -2.84 5.41
N CYS A 224 3.57 -3.83 6.31
CA CYS A 224 4.45 -4.01 7.45
C CYS A 224 4.66 -2.73 8.28
N LEU A 225 5.83 -2.09 8.17
CA LEU A 225 6.19 -0.89 8.92
C LEU A 225 5.23 0.29 8.69
N ASP A 226 4.55 0.34 7.54
CA ASP A 226 3.53 1.36 7.26
C ASP A 226 2.39 1.31 8.30
N HIS A 227 2.09 0.13 8.84
CA HIS A 227 1.07 -0.11 9.88
C HIS A 227 1.56 0.17 11.31
N HIS A 228 2.84 0.49 11.52
CA HIS A 228 3.40 0.65 12.86
C HIS A 228 2.71 1.81 13.62
N PRO A 229 2.48 1.71 14.95
CA PRO A 229 1.79 2.74 15.73
C PRO A 229 2.50 4.11 15.78
N ASP A 230 3.74 4.22 15.34
CA ASP A 230 4.42 5.53 15.20
C ASP A 230 4.39 6.07 13.76
N VAL A 231 3.96 5.23 12.81
CA VAL A 231 3.88 5.55 11.38
C VAL A 231 2.43 5.87 11.02
N ARG A 232 1.55 4.87 11.18
CA ARG A 232 0.11 4.95 10.90
C ARG A 232 -0.19 5.53 9.52
N ARG A 233 0.42 4.97 8.46
CA ARG A 233 0.38 5.55 7.11
C ARG A 233 -1.03 5.93 6.68
N LEU A 234 -1.94 4.95 6.70
CA LEU A 234 -3.33 5.20 6.28
C LEU A 234 -4.07 6.16 7.22
N GLN A 235 -3.85 6.05 8.53
CA GLN A 235 -4.47 6.93 9.52
C GLN A 235 -4.03 8.39 9.38
N ARG A 236 -2.77 8.63 8.99
CA ARG A 236 -2.23 9.98 8.71
C ARG A 236 -2.68 10.53 7.37
N SER A 237 -3.43 9.75 6.59
CA SER A 237 -4.13 10.18 5.39
C SER A 237 -5.65 10.00 5.55
N PRO A 238 -6.27 10.76 6.46
CA PRO A 238 -7.71 10.64 6.69
C PRO A 238 -8.52 10.91 5.41
N GLN A 239 -9.63 10.18 5.30
CA GLN A 239 -10.58 10.29 4.21
C GLN A 239 -11.44 11.55 4.36
N LEU A 240 -11.83 12.17 3.26
CA LEU A 240 -12.56 13.45 3.25
C LEU A 240 -14.08 13.23 3.33
N PRO A 241 -14.86 14.21 3.84
CA PRO A 241 -16.31 14.15 3.79
C PRO A 241 -16.86 13.79 2.41
N GLY A 242 -17.80 12.83 2.38
CA GLY A 242 -18.37 12.29 1.14
C GLY A 242 -17.57 11.14 0.52
N GLU A 243 -16.33 10.89 0.95
CA GLU A 243 -15.59 9.71 0.52
C GLU A 243 -16.11 8.45 1.23
N ASN A 244 -16.10 7.32 0.52
CA ASN A 244 -16.38 6.00 1.08
C ASN A 244 -15.35 5.65 2.17
N LEU A 245 -15.80 5.26 3.36
CA LEU A 245 -14.91 4.74 4.41
C LEU A 245 -14.33 3.38 4.02
N VAL A 246 -13.10 3.11 4.44
CA VAL A 246 -12.49 1.79 4.25
C VAL A 246 -13.31 0.72 4.97
N GLN A 247 -13.71 -0.33 4.25
CA GLN A 247 -14.49 -1.43 4.80
C GLN A 247 -13.58 -2.54 5.34
N LEU A 248 -12.52 -2.84 4.57
CA LEU A 248 -11.58 -3.92 4.83
C LEU A 248 -10.14 -3.40 4.71
N GLN A 249 -9.31 -3.64 5.72
CA GLN A 249 -7.90 -3.25 5.77
C GLN A 249 -7.00 -4.48 5.74
N LEU A 250 -5.95 -4.45 4.91
CA LEU A 250 -5.03 -5.56 4.69
C LEU A 250 -3.61 -5.15 5.04
N VAL A 251 -2.91 -6.02 5.78
CA VAL A 251 -1.54 -5.79 6.22
C VAL A 251 -0.69 -7.03 5.92
N PRO A 252 -0.14 -7.20 4.70
CA PRO A 252 0.94 -8.15 4.49
C PRO A 252 2.19 -7.66 5.23
N SER A 253 2.84 -8.53 6.01
CA SER A 253 3.99 -8.14 6.83
C SER A 253 5.03 -9.23 7.03
N CYS A 254 6.18 -8.83 7.56
CA CYS A 254 7.22 -9.71 8.09
C CYS A 254 7.83 -9.04 9.34
N GLY A 255 7.18 -9.25 10.48
CA GLY A 255 7.55 -8.74 11.80
C GLY A 255 6.56 -7.70 12.34
N MET A 256 5.36 -7.60 11.78
CA MET A 256 4.31 -6.67 12.22
C MET A 256 3.06 -7.42 12.65
N ALA A 257 2.37 -6.87 13.64
CA ALA A 257 1.05 -7.31 14.08
C ALA A 257 0.03 -6.18 13.92
N ILE A 258 -1.26 -6.49 14.07
CA ILE A 258 -2.31 -5.47 14.06
C ILE A 258 -2.10 -4.48 15.20
N SER A 259 -2.09 -3.20 14.86
CA SER A 259 -1.94 -2.09 15.78
C SER A 259 -3.19 -1.21 15.74
N GLU A 260 -3.97 -1.22 16.83
CA GLU A 260 -5.22 -0.46 16.95
C GLU A 260 -5.11 1.02 16.53
N PRO A 261 -4.04 1.77 16.90
CA PRO A 261 -3.87 3.16 16.45
C PRO A 261 -3.72 3.36 14.93
N SER A 262 -3.42 2.31 14.18
CA SER A 262 -3.24 2.33 12.72
C SER A 262 -4.46 1.80 11.96
N VAL A 263 -5.50 1.34 12.67
CA VAL A 263 -6.72 0.84 12.04
C VAL A 263 -7.60 2.01 11.58
N ILE A 264 -8.04 1.96 10.32
CA ILE A 264 -8.90 3.00 9.71
C ILE A 264 -10.24 2.45 9.20
N VAL A 265 -10.51 1.16 9.37
CA VAL A 265 -11.76 0.55 8.88
C VAL A 265 -12.99 1.13 9.58
N GLU A 266 -14.12 1.15 8.87
CA GLU A 266 -15.41 1.56 9.40
C GLU A 266 -15.89 0.64 10.53
N THR A 267 -16.87 1.11 11.31
CA THR A 267 -17.47 0.29 12.37
C THR A 267 -18.14 -0.95 11.76
N GLY A 268 -17.78 -2.13 12.25
CA GLY A 268 -18.20 -3.43 11.73
C GLY A 268 -17.28 -4.00 10.65
N GLY A 269 -16.33 -3.21 10.13
CA GLY A 269 -15.30 -3.62 9.18
C GLY A 269 -14.23 -4.53 9.76
N TYR A 270 -13.29 -4.95 8.92
CA TYR A 270 -12.30 -5.98 9.27
C TYR A 270 -10.89 -5.55 8.90
N ILE A 271 -9.94 -5.83 9.79
CA ILE A 271 -8.51 -5.76 9.50
C ILE A 271 -7.92 -7.17 9.49
N PHE A 272 -7.16 -7.48 8.43
CA PHE A 272 -6.52 -8.76 8.23
C PHE A 272 -5.01 -8.59 8.08
N ASN A 273 -4.24 -9.31 8.88
CA ASN A 273 -2.79 -9.35 8.83
C ASN A 273 -2.30 -10.75 8.44
N CYS A 274 -1.25 -10.80 7.62
CA CYS A 274 -0.55 -12.03 7.26
C CYS A 274 0.94 -11.75 7.40
N ASP A 275 1.51 -12.27 8.49
CA ASP A 275 2.88 -12.03 8.89
C ASP A 275 3.78 -13.23 8.56
N GLY A 276 4.92 -12.95 7.94
CA GLY A 276 5.90 -13.95 7.52
C GLY A 276 7.17 -14.00 8.37
N TYR A 277 7.17 -13.53 9.61
CA TYR A 277 8.40 -13.48 10.41
C TYR A 277 8.72 -14.80 11.10
N ARG A 278 9.61 -15.59 10.50
CA ARG A 278 10.25 -16.76 11.13
C ARG A 278 9.21 -17.72 11.70
N LEU A 279 9.51 -18.33 12.85
CA LEU A 279 8.63 -19.24 13.57
C LEU A 279 7.39 -18.56 14.18
N THR A 280 7.32 -17.22 14.14
CA THR A 280 6.16 -16.44 14.59
C THR A 280 5.25 -16.03 13.45
N SER A 281 5.50 -16.50 12.22
CA SER A 281 4.62 -16.28 11.07
C SER A 281 3.19 -16.71 11.42
N HIS A 282 2.21 -15.86 11.11
CA HIS A 282 0.81 -16.12 11.41
C HIS A 282 -0.09 -15.33 10.46
N ALA A 283 -1.38 -15.66 10.48
CA ALA A 283 -2.41 -14.74 10.01
C ALA A 283 -3.36 -14.44 11.17
N GLU A 284 -3.83 -13.20 11.23
CA GLU A 284 -4.75 -12.69 12.23
C GLU A 284 -5.86 -11.85 11.57
N LEU A 285 -7.10 -12.06 12.00
CA LEU A 285 -8.26 -11.28 11.58
C LEU A 285 -8.90 -10.66 12.82
N GLN A 286 -9.16 -9.36 12.76
CA GLN A 286 -9.90 -8.64 13.80
C GLN A 286 -11.07 -7.86 13.19
N GLN A 287 -12.16 -7.74 13.95
CA GLN A 287 -13.31 -6.92 13.60
C GLN A 287 -13.30 -5.60 14.37
N GLN A 288 -13.59 -4.50 13.68
CA GLN A 288 -13.77 -3.17 14.23
C GLN A 288 -15.13 -3.03 14.91
N VAL A 289 -15.23 -3.64 16.08
CA VAL A 289 -16.17 -3.27 17.13
C VAL A 289 -15.32 -2.63 18.24
N PRO A 290 -15.72 -1.56 18.93
CA PRO A 290 -14.90 -1.02 20.01
C PRO A 290 -15.02 -1.86 21.30
N PRO A 291 -13.95 -2.48 21.84
CA PRO A 291 -12.58 -2.58 21.32
C PRO A 291 -12.39 -3.70 20.31
N LEU A 292 -11.35 -3.58 19.45
CA LEU A 292 -11.04 -4.54 18.39
C LEU A 292 -11.14 -5.99 18.89
N THR A 293 -11.86 -6.82 18.13
CA THR A 293 -12.16 -8.20 18.54
C THR A 293 -11.57 -9.20 17.56
N SER A 294 -10.72 -10.12 18.06
CA SER A 294 -10.15 -11.19 17.26
C SER A 294 -11.20 -12.17 16.75
N VAL A 295 -11.10 -12.55 15.48
CA VAL A 295 -11.92 -13.56 14.82
C VAL A 295 -11.13 -14.86 14.77
N ALA A 296 -11.71 -15.95 15.26
CA ALA A 296 -11.05 -17.25 15.24
C ALA A 296 -11.04 -17.86 13.82
N PRO A 297 -9.97 -18.58 13.43
CA PRO A 297 -9.97 -19.37 12.20
C PRO A 297 -11.10 -20.41 12.19
N LEU A 298 -11.64 -20.68 11.00
CA LEU A 298 -12.71 -21.66 10.79
C LEU A 298 -12.24 -23.09 11.07
N MET A 299 -10.99 -23.38 10.75
CA MET A 299 -10.42 -24.71 10.78
C MET A 299 -8.94 -24.68 11.15
N LYS A 300 -8.39 -25.86 11.45
CA LYS A 300 -6.95 -26.03 11.62
C LYS A 300 -6.23 -25.69 10.31
N ASP A 301 -5.05 -25.11 10.44
CA ASP A 301 -4.17 -24.80 9.32
C ASP A 301 -3.96 -26.03 8.42
N THR A 302 -4.07 -25.81 7.11
CA THR A 302 -3.90 -26.84 6.08
C THR A 302 -2.49 -26.75 5.48
N PRO A 303 -1.65 -27.79 5.58
CA PRO A 303 -0.29 -27.73 5.03
C PRO A 303 -0.27 -27.54 3.52
N VAL A 304 0.59 -26.64 3.05
CA VAL A 304 0.98 -26.59 1.63
C VAL A 304 2.07 -27.63 1.41
N SER A 305 2.00 -28.39 0.31
CA SER A 305 2.97 -29.47 0.06
C SER A 305 4.41 -28.94 -0.06
N ASP A 306 5.33 -29.57 0.68
CA ASP A 306 6.78 -29.34 0.64
C ASP A 306 7.51 -30.08 -0.49
N ALA A 307 6.77 -30.74 -1.39
CA ALA A 307 7.37 -31.41 -2.55
C ALA A 307 8.20 -30.41 -3.39
N PRO A 308 9.34 -30.82 -3.97
CA PRO A 308 10.11 -29.96 -4.86
C PRO A 308 9.28 -29.32 -5.98
N ILE A 309 9.73 -28.15 -6.44
CA ILE A 309 9.13 -27.42 -7.57
C ILE A 309 9.92 -27.78 -8.83
N ALA A 310 9.24 -28.35 -9.82
CA ALA A 310 9.83 -28.68 -11.11
C ALA A 310 9.86 -27.44 -12.03
N LEU A 311 11.06 -26.94 -12.35
CA LEU A 311 11.27 -25.81 -13.26
C LEU A 311 11.06 -26.24 -14.71
N GLN A 312 9.95 -25.81 -15.30
CA GLN A 312 9.58 -26.13 -16.68
C GLN A 312 10.42 -25.36 -17.71
N SER A 313 11.03 -24.24 -17.33
CA SER A 313 11.93 -23.47 -18.19
C SER A 313 13.29 -24.13 -18.47
N THR A 314 13.61 -25.25 -17.81
CA THR A 314 14.92 -25.91 -17.88
C THR A 314 14.90 -27.22 -18.65
N SER A 315 16.01 -27.56 -19.30
CA SER A 315 16.21 -28.85 -19.98
C SER A 315 17.59 -29.43 -19.64
N PRO A 316 17.68 -30.55 -18.88
CA PRO A 316 16.57 -31.29 -18.28
C PRO A 316 15.82 -30.48 -17.21
N ILE A 317 14.59 -30.91 -16.87
CA ILE A 317 13.81 -30.33 -15.76
C ILE A 317 14.66 -30.38 -14.49
N ASN A 318 14.74 -29.24 -13.80
CA ASN A 318 15.42 -29.09 -12.53
C ASN A 318 14.41 -29.00 -11.38
N ASP A 319 14.59 -29.81 -10.34
CA ASP A 319 13.75 -29.81 -9.14
C ASP A 319 14.35 -28.90 -8.06
N VAL A 320 13.56 -27.96 -7.57
CA VAL A 320 13.95 -26.99 -6.55
C VAL A 320 13.29 -27.37 -5.23
N ALA A 321 14.09 -27.68 -4.21
CA ALA A 321 13.58 -27.87 -2.86
C ALA A 321 13.02 -26.54 -2.32
N ILE A 322 11.88 -26.59 -1.61
CA ILE A 322 11.27 -25.38 -1.04
C ILE A 322 12.20 -24.66 -0.06
N SER A 323 13.06 -25.41 0.65
CA SER A 323 14.09 -24.86 1.54
C SER A 323 15.14 -23.98 0.84
N ALA A 324 15.25 -24.04 -0.49
CA ALA A 324 16.06 -23.11 -1.26
C ALA A 324 15.40 -21.73 -1.44
N LEU A 325 14.08 -21.64 -1.23
CA LEU A 325 13.29 -20.42 -1.37
C LEU A 325 12.87 -19.83 -0.02
N TYR A 326 12.52 -20.69 0.96
CA TYR A 326 12.03 -20.32 2.28
C TYR A 326 12.52 -21.29 3.36
N ALA A 327 13.06 -20.75 4.46
CA ALA A 327 13.86 -21.52 5.42
C ALA A 327 13.07 -22.61 6.16
N HIS A 328 11.76 -22.41 6.36
CA HIS A 328 10.89 -23.30 7.13
C HIS A 328 9.83 -24.02 6.28
N GLY A 329 10.12 -24.21 4.98
CA GLY A 329 9.28 -24.98 4.07
C GLY A 329 8.14 -24.19 3.45
N ALA A 330 7.14 -24.90 2.93
CA ALA A 330 6.05 -24.37 2.12
C ALA A 330 4.96 -23.67 2.92
N GLY A 331 4.99 -23.73 4.25
CA GLY A 331 4.00 -23.07 5.10
C GLY A 331 2.63 -23.74 5.10
N VAL A 332 1.61 -22.99 5.51
CA VAL A 332 0.25 -23.49 5.71
C VAL A 332 -0.79 -22.46 5.27
N ILE A 333 -2.00 -22.93 4.95
CA ILE A 333 -3.17 -22.09 4.70
C ILE A 333 -4.03 -22.00 5.95
N ARG A 334 -4.33 -20.78 6.39
CA ARG A 334 -5.27 -20.47 7.47
C ARG A 334 -6.54 -19.85 6.90
N ILE A 335 -7.69 -20.45 7.18
CA ILE A 335 -8.99 -20.05 6.63
C ILE A 335 -9.89 -19.52 7.75
N TYR A 336 -10.52 -18.37 7.53
CA TYR A 336 -11.53 -17.80 8.41
C TYR A 336 -12.94 -18.08 7.90
N SER A 337 -13.93 -17.94 8.79
CA SER A 337 -15.34 -18.08 8.41
C SER A 337 -15.76 -16.99 7.43
N GLU A 338 -16.74 -17.29 6.58
CA GLU A 338 -17.41 -16.23 5.81
C GLU A 338 -18.07 -15.23 6.77
N THR A 339 -17.86 -13.94 6.55
CA THR A 339 -18.48 -12.86 7.32
C THR A 339 -19.19 -11.87 6.41
N PRO A 340 -20.27 -11.21 6.87
CA PRO A 340 -20.90 -10.15 6.10
C PRO A 340 -19.92 -8.99 5.87
N ILE A 341 -19.96 -8.40 4.66
CA ILE A 341 -19.28 -7.13 4.42
C ILE A 341 -20.17 -6.04 5.05
N PRO A 342 -19.62 -5.10 5.84
CA PRO A 342 -20.41 -3.98 6.35
C PRO A 342 -21.05 -3.18 5.20
N ALA A 343 -22.17 -2.52 5.46
CA ALA A 343 -22.74 -1.62 4.45
C ALA A 343 -21.83 -0.40 4.30
N GLN A 344 -21.47 -0.08 3.06
CA GLN A 344 -20.58 1.06 2.75
C GLN A 344 -21.09 2.35 3.38
N GLN A 345 -20.30 2.91 4.30
CA GLN A 345 -20.54 4.24 4.85
C GLN A 345 -19.66 5.27 4.13
N THR A 346 -20.06 6.54 4.23
CA THR A 346 -19.23 7.67 3.80
C THR A 346 -18.81 8.48 5.00
N VAL A 347 -17.64 9.13 4.89
CA VAL A 347 -17.18 10.12 5.86
C VAL A 347 -18.25 11.21 5.98
N GLN A 348 -18.67 11.46 7.22
CA GLN A 348 -19.73 12.42 7.52
C GLN A 348 -19.22 13.87 7.39
N GLY A 349 -20.07 14.76 6.86
CA GLY A 349 -19.80 16.18 6.71
C GLY A 349 -20.59 16.79 5.56
N LYS A 350 -20.53 18.11 5.39
CA LYS A 350 -21.00 18.73 4.14
C LYS A 350 -19.96 18.54 3.03
N PRO A 351 -20.38 18.59 1.75
CA PRO A 351 -19.44 18.64 0.64
C PRO A 351 -18.41 19.74 0.87
N PRO A 352 -17.11 19.45 0.68
CA PRO A 352 -16.09 20.46 0.89
C PRO A 352 -16.22 21.60 -0.13
N VAL A 353 -15.79 22.80 0.26
CA VAL A 353 -15.73 23.96 -0.63
C VAL A 353 -14.28 24.16 -1.06
N GLU A 354 -14.02 24.14 -2.36
CA GLU A 354 -12.68 24.32 -2.91
C GLU A 354 -12.43 25.73 -3.43
N LEU A 355 -11.23 26.24 -3.16
CA LEU A 355 -10.72 27.49 -3.69
C LEU A 355 -9.37 27.24 -4.35
N SER A 356 -9.25 27.54 -5.63
CA SER A 356 -7.98 27.46 -6.35
C SER A 356 -7.33 28.83 -6.46
N TRP A 357 -6.10 28.94 -5.99
CA TRP A 357 -5.30 30.15 -6.08
C TRP A 357 -4.03 29.90 -6.91
N GLN A 358 -3.99 30.50 -8.10
CA GLN A 358 -2.83 30.48 -8.98
C GLN A 358 -1.81 31.53 -8.53
N ALA A 359 -0.95 31.18 -7.59
CA ALA A 359 0.05 32.07 -7.00
C ALA A 359 1.12 32.56 -8.00
N SER A 360 1.55 31.69 -8.90
CA SER A 360 2.48 32.01 -9.99
C SER A 360 2.32 31.04 -11.16
N VAL A 361 3.08 31.22 -12.24
CA VAL A 361 3.12 30.25 -13.35
C VAL A 361 3.54 28.84 -12.92
N ASN A 362 4.30 28.71 -11.82
CA ASN A 362 4.86 27.44 -11.36
C ASN A 362 4.19 26.90 -10.10
N TYR A 363 3.30 27.66 -9.46
CA TYR A 363 2.68 27.28 -8.19
C TYR A 363 1.20 27.60 -8.18
N ARG A 364 0.39 26.60 -7.86
CA ARG A 364 -1.04 26.67 -7.60
C ARG A 364 -1.34 26.03 -6.25
N PHE A 365 -2.13 26.71 -5.44
CA PHE A 365 -2.60 26.20 -4.15
C PHE A 365 -4.10 25.94 -4.27
N VAL A 366 -4.54 24.74 -3.91
CA VAL A 366 -5.97 24.41 -3.86
C VAL A 366 -6.34 24.21 -2.41
N PHE A 367 -7.18 25.09 -1.88
CA PHE A 367 -7.66 25.02 -0.52
C PHE A 367 -9.00 24.29 -0.49
N THR A 368 -9.16 23.37 0.45
CA THR A 368 -10.40 22.62 0.64
C THR A 368 -10.92 22.91 2.04
N LEU A 369 -12.03 23.65 2.14
CA LEU A 369 -12.71 23.94 3.39
C LEU A 369 -13.61 22.77 3.78
N ILE A 370 -13.39 22.25 4.98
CA ILE A 370 -14.11 21.12 5.56
C ILE A 370 -15.15 21.64 6.54
N TYR A 371 -16.38 21.17 6.37
CA TYR A 371 -17.51 21.50 7.24
C TYR A 371 -18.12 20.23 7.83
N ASP A 372 -18.56 20.30 9.09
CA ASP A 372 -19.24 19.20 9.77
C ASP A 372 -20.66 18.97 9.20
N THR A 373 -21.39 18.00 9.74
CA THR A 373 -22.75 17.66 9.29
C THR A 373 -23.76 18.79 9.51
N THR A 374 -23.52 19.67 10.49
CA THR A 374 -24.34 20.86 10.76
C THR A 374 -23.95 22.04 9.87
N GLY A 375 -22.86 21.90 9.11
CA GLY A 375 -22.35 22.90 8.20
C GLY A 375 -21.41 23.91 8.84
N ASN A 376 -20.89 23.66 10.05
CA ASN A 376 -19.88 24.51 10.69
C ASN A 376 -18.48 24.16 10.20
N TYR A 377 -17.63 25.17 10.06
CA TYR A 377 -16.24 25.00 9.67
C TYR A 377 -15.49 24.14 10.69
N VAL A 378 -14.75 23.15 10.19
CA VAL A 378 -13.94 22.24 10.99
C VAL A 378 -12.47 22.48 10.73
N ASN A 379 -12.06 22.43 9.46
CA ASN A 379 -10.66 22.55 9.10
C ASN A 379 -10.48 22.99 7.64
N THR A 380 -9.26 23.34 7.27
CA THR A 380 -8.84 23.63 5.89
C THR A 380 -7.73 22.67 5.51
N LEU A 381 -7.82 22.13 4.30
CA LEU A 381 -6.71 21.46 3.65
C LEU A 381 -6.10 22.36 2.57
N VAL A 382 -4.85 22.10 2.23
CA VAL A 382 -4.19 22.70 1.08
C VAL A 382 -3.47 21.62 0.27
N GLU A 383 -3.79 21.54 -1.01
CA GLU A 383 -3.00 20.84 -2.02
C GLU A 383 -2.08 21.84 -2.71
N ILE A 384 -0.80 21.49 -2.83
CA ILE A 384 0.21 22.34 -3.46
C ILE A 384 0.60 21.69 -4.78
N ILE A 385 0.35 22.39 -5.88
CA ILE A 385 0.61 21.90 -7.23
C ILE A 385 1.73 22.75 -7.81
N SER A 386 2.81 22.11 -8.24
CA SER A 386 3.97 22.80 -8.77
C SER A 386 4.64 22.07 -9.94
N SER A 387 5.17 22.85 -10.87
CA SER A 387 6.06 22.36 -11.94
C SER A 387 7.53 22.30 -11.52
N LYS A 388 7.86 22.77 -10.31
CA LYS A 388 9.24 22.86 -9.78
C LYS A 388 9.51 21.86 -8.66
N VAL A 389 8.48 21.52 -7.89
CA VAL A 389 8.55 20.66 -6.71
C VAL A 389 7.41 19.64 -6.79
N ASN A 390 7.73 18.36 -6.58
CA ASN A 390 6.70 17.33 -6.47
C ASN A 390 6.20 17.25 -5.02
N PHE A 391 4.96 17.67 -4.79
CA PHE A 391 4.26 17.50 -3.51
C PHE A 391 3.41 16.22 -3.48
N TYR A 392 3.58 15.33 -4.47
CA TYR A 392 2.96 14.01 -4.58
C TYR A 392 1.42 14.03 -4.46
N GLY A 393 0.79 15.13 -4.87
CA GLY A 393 -0.67 15.31 -4.80
C GLY A 393 -1.24 15.34 -3.39
N HIS A 394 -0.40 15.52 -2.37
CA HIS A 394 -0.85 15.50 -0.98
C HIS A 394 -1.71 16.71 -0.62
N LYS A 395 -2.74 16.49 0.20
CA LYS A 395 -3.53 17.55 0.82
C LYS A 395 -3.16 17.69 2.28
N TYR A 396 -2.63 18.83 2.69
CA TYR A 396 -2.14 19.04 4.06
C TYR A 396 -3.15 19.77 4.91
N TYR A 397 -3.27 19.41 6.19
CA TYR A 397 -4.05 20.21 7.15
C TYR A 397 -3.37 21.53 7.47
N VAL A 398 -4.18 22.56 7.71
CA VAL A 398 -3.78 23.83 8.29
C VAL A 398 -3.98 23.77 9.82
N PRO A 399 -3.08 24.33 10.65
CA PRO A 399 -1.85 25.05 10.30
C PRO A 399 -0.80 24.15 9.66
N LEU A 400 -0.05 24.73 8.72
CA LEU A 400 0.95 24.04 7.94
C LEU A 400 2.30 24.72 8.09
N LEU A 401 3.35 23.92 8.23
CA LEU A 401 4.73 24.35 8.09
C LEU A 401 5.47 23.32 7.26
N LEU A 402 5.83 23.68 6.03
CA LEU A 402 6.64 22.88 5.12
C LEU A 402 7.96 23.58 4.87
N GLN A 403 9.04 22.82 5.00
CA GLN A 403 10.37 23.22 4.59
C GLN A 403 10.99 22.05 3.81
N THR A 404 11.31 22.31 2.54
CA THR A 404 11.90 21.32 1.63
C THR A 404 12.81 22.02 0.62
N GLN A 405 13.29 21.30 -0.38
CA GLN A 405 14.04 21.86 -1.51
C GLN A 405 13.44 21.43 -2.85
N ASP A 406 13.63 22.24 -3.88
CA ASP A 406 13.26 21.88 -5.24
C ASP A 406 14.30 20.96 -5.92
N SER A 407 14.01 20.55 -7.16
CA SER A 407 14.92 19.72 -7.96
C SER A 407 16.31 20.34 -8.21
N SER A 408 16.44 21.66 -8.03
CA SER A 408 17.69 22.41 -8.14
C SER A 408 18.33 22.72 -6.78
N LYS A 409 17.84 22.08 -5.70
CA LYS A 409 18.28 22.29 -4.31
C LYS A 409 18.03 23.71 -3.78
N GLN A 410 17.06 24.44 -4.35
CA GLN A 410 16.63 25.73 -3.82
C GLN A 410 15.63 25.53 -2.68
N ASP A 411 15.73 26.35 -1.64
CA ASP A 411 14.84 26.23 -0.48
C ASP A 411 13.39 26.56 -0.84
N VAL A 412 12.48 25.75 -0.31
CA VAL A 412 11.03 25.87 -0.43
C VAL A 412 10.48 25.95 0.99
N PHE A 413 9.91 27.10 1.33
CA PHE A 413 9.33 27.35 2.64
C PHE A 413 7.88 27.80 2.50
N ILE A 414 6.96 27.10 3.16
CA ILE A 414 5.53 27.38 3.14
C ILE A 414 5.00 27.28 4.56
N GLN A 415 4.49 28.38 5.08
CA GLN A 415 3.79 28.42 6.35
C GLN A 415 2.37 28.94 6.14
N MET A 416 1.38 28.29 6.74
CA MET A 416 -0.03 28.70 6.68
C MET A 416 -0.67 28.58 8.06
N ASN A 417 -1.44 29.59 8.45
CA ASN A 417 -2.12 29.65 9.75
C ASN A 417 -3.55 30.18 9.57
N LEU A 418 -4.49 29.67 10.37
CA LEU A 418 -5.82 30.24 10.48
C LEU A 418 -5.78 31.51 11.33
N VAL A 419 -6.36 32.59 10.82
CA VAL A 419 -6.51 33.88 11.51
C VAL A 419 -7.96 34.36 11.40
N ALA A 420 -8.32 35.42 12.13
CA ALA A 420 -9.66 36.01 12.04
C ALA A 420 -9.87 36.66 10.66
N GLY A 421 -11.07 36.45 10.08
CA GLY A 421 -11.47 37.11 8.83
C GLY A 421 -11.85 38.57 9.01
N SER A 422 -12.04 39.27 7.89
CA SER A 422 -12.59 40.62 7.82
C SER A 422 -13.84 40.66 6.92
N GLY A 423 -14.46 41.84 6.72
CA GLY A 423 -15.48 42.02 5.68
C GLY A 423 -16.75 41.16 5.76
N GLY A 424 -17.07 40.55 6.92
CA GLY A 424 -18.20 39.65 7.09
C GLY A 424 -17.84 38.15 7.04
N TYR A 425 -16.57 37.82 6.81
CA TYR A 425 -16.03 36.47 6.95
C TYR A 425 -15.55 36.21 8.38
N ALA A 426 -15.65 34.95 8.80
CA ALA A 426 -15.27 34.55 10.14
C ALA A 426 -13.80 34.15 10.25
N GLY A 427 -13.23 33.58 9.18
CA GLY A 427 -11.85 33.13 9.14
C GLY A 427 -11.10 33.66 7.92
N ALA A 428 -9.79 33.72 8.03
CA ALA A 428 -8.87 33.92 6.92
C ALA A 428 -7.69 32.94 7.03
N LEU A 429 -7.07 32.64 5.90
CA LEU A 429 -5.81 31.91 5.88
C LEU A 429 -4.65 32.88 5.68
N TRP A 430 -3.83 33.05 6.70
CA TRP A 430 -2.57 33.79 6.58
C TRP A 430 -1.47 32.86 6.08
N CYS A 431 -0.70 33.31 5.09
CA CYS A 431 0.38 32.55 4.47
C CYS A 431 1.69 33.33 4.50
N LYS A 432 2.79 32.61 4.72
CA LYS A 432 4.16 33.05 4.43
C LYS A 432 4.81 32.03 3.52
N ILE A 433 5.01 32.41 2.27
CA ILE A 433 5.46 31.54 1.18
C ILE A 433 6.74 32.12 0.62
N ASN A 434 7.79 31.32 0.62
CA ASN A 434 9.06 31.62 -0.02
C ASN A 434 9.46 30.40 -0.86
N VAL A 435 9.15 30.46 -2.14
CA VAL A 435 9.43 29.38 -3.10
C VAL A 435 10.09 29.96 -4.36
N PRO A 436 10.81 29.16 -5.16
CA PRO A 436 11.44 29.62 -6.40
C PRO A 436 10.48 30.40 -7.32
N GLY A 437 10.76 31.70 -7.47
CA GLY A 437 9.98 32.60 -8.34
C GLY A 437 8.70 33.17 -7.72
N PHE A 438 8.43 32.93 -6.44
CA PHE A 438 7.26 33.50 -5.76
C PHE A 438 7.50 33.70 -4.26
N ILE A 439 7.32 34.94 -3.79
CA ILE A 439 7.40 35.32 -2.37
C ILE A 439 6.10 36.01 -1.98
N PHE A 440 5.53 35.61 -0.86
CA PHE A 440 4.35 36.25 -0.28
C PHE A 440 4.34 36.19 1.24
N GLU A 441 3.78 37.22 1.85
CA GLU A 441 3.40 37.24 3.26
C GLU A 441 2.11 38.05 3.45
N GLY A 442 1.04 37.44 3.95
CA GLY A 442 -0.27 38.10 4.10
C GLY A 442 -1.46 37.14 4.16
N ASN A 443 -2.68 37.67 4.07
CA ASN A 443 -3.90 36.86 4.00
C ASN A 443 -4.14 36.39 2.56
N ALA A 444 -4.25 35.08 2.39
CA ALA A 444 -4.50 34.46 1.10
C ALA A 444 -5.97 34.56 0.68
N PHE A 445 -6.87 34.16 1.57
CA PHE A 445 -8.31 34.21 1.34
C PHE A 445 -9.06 34.25 2.67
N GLU A 446 -10.32 34.64 2.58
CA GLU A 446 -11.29 34.72 3.67
C GLU A 446 -12.44 33.74 3.43
N PHE A 447 -13.01 33.20 4.51
CA PHE A 447 -14.05 32.18 4.43
C PHE A 447 -15.07 32.25 5.58
N SER A 448 -16.24 31.68 5.31
CA SER A 448 -17.37 31.67 6.22
C SER A 448 -17.25 30.57 7.28
N ALA A 449 -17.70 30.87 8.51
CA ALA A 449 -17.81 29.88 9.58
C ALA A 449 -18.82 28.77 9.27
N THR A 450 -19.73 29.00 8.32
CA THR A 450 -20.72 28.02 7.89
C THR A 450 -20.68 27.81 6.37
N SER A 451 -20.98 26.59 5.93
CA SER A 451 -21.05 26.20 4.52
C SER A 451 -22.15 26.93 3.72
N SER A 452 -23.11 27.55 4.39
CA SER A 452 -24.17 28.36 3.77
C SER A 452 -23.87 29.86 3.78
N GLY A 453 -22.73 30.28 4.33
CA GLY A 453 -22.30 31.67 4.33
C GLY A 453 -21.81 32.13 2.97
N PRO A 454 -21.32 33.39 2.86
CA PRO A 454 -20.65 33.87 1.66
C PRO A 454 -19.55 32.92 1.16
N GLU A 455 -19.45 32.79 -0.16
CA GLU A 455 -18.39 31.99 -0.80
C GLU A 455 -17.00 32.52 -0.40
N PRO A 456 -16.00 31.65 -0.21
CA PRO A 456 -14.66 32.10 0.14
C PRO A 456 -14.10 33.04 -0.94
N LEU A 457 -13.50 34.13 -0.49
CA LEU A 457 -12.99 35.19 -1.35
C LEU A 457 -11.47 35.28 -1.21
N THR A 458 -10.78 35.42 -2.34
CA THR A 458 -9.34 35.66 -2.36
C THR A 458 -9.02 37.13 -2.02
N VAL A 459 -8.06 37.39 -1.10
CA VAL A 459 -7.89 38.73 -0.45
C VAL A 459 -6.56 39.44 -0.79
N TRP A 460 -5.66 38.80 -1.56
CA TRP A 460 -4.28 39.25 -1.85
C TRP A 460 -4.05 40.75 -2.01
#